data_AF-A0A524K1D0-F1
#
_entry.id   AF-A0A524K1D0-F1
#
_cell.length_a   1.000
_cell.length_b   1.000
_cell.length_c   1.000
_cell.angle_alpha   90.00
_cell.angle_beta   90.00
_cell.angle_gamma   90.00
#
_symmetry.space_group_name_H-M   'P 1'
#
loop_
_entity.id
_entity.type
_entity.pdbx_description
1 polymer ?
#
loop_
_entity_poly.entity_id
_entity_poly.type
_entity_poly.pdbx_seq_one_letter_code
_entity_poly.pdbx_strand_id
1 'polypeptide(L)' 'YAMTARHFSSRDDLVQKANGWLLREAGKRDMERLEKFLLANGPVIARTTLRYAIERFPETRRRDLLKKTRAT' A
#
# COMPACT_ATOMS: atom_id res chain seq x y z
N TYR A 1 -0.78 -11.20 0.93
CA TYR A 1 -1.25 -9.92 1.50
C TYR A 1 -2.52 -10.04 2.36
N ALA A 2 -3.05 -11.25 2.61
CA ALA A 2 -4.29 -11.41 3.39
C ALA A 2 -4.17 -10.92 4.85
N MET A 3 -3.01 -11.08 5.48
CA MET A 3 -2.79 -10.61 6.85
C MET A 3 -2.84 -9.07 6.96
N THR A 4 -2.18 -8.35 6.05
CA THR A 4 -2.19 -6.88 6.05
C THR A 4 -3.60 -6.32 5.80
N ALA A 5 -4.38 -7.00 4.95
CA ALA A 5 -5.74 -6.55 4.60
C ALA A 5 -6.68 -6.50 5.82
N ARG A 6 -6.48 -7.36 6.82
CA ARG A 6 -7.28 -7.37 8.06
C ARG A 6 -7.09 -6.12 8.91
N HIS A 7 -6.04 -5.33 8.67
CA HIS A 7 -5.65 -4.19 9.50
C HIS A 7 -5.70 -2.85 8.74
N PHE A 8 -6.31 -2.80 7.55
CA PHE A 8 -6.39 -1.58 6.75
C PHE A 8 -7.24 -0.46 7.39
N SER A 9 -8.22 -0.83 8.21
CA SER A 9 -9.04 0.12 8.98
C SER A 9 -8.40 0.60 10.28
N SER A 10 -7.19 0.14 10.61
CA SER A 10 -6.49 0.58 11.83
C SER A 10 -6.21 2.08 11.78
N ARG A 11 -6.58 2.79 12.86
CA ARG A 11 -6.25 4.20 13.05
C ARG A 11 -4.89 4.42 13.71
N ASP A 12 -4.26 3.36 14.19
CA ASP A 12 -2.95 3.41 14.84
C ASP A 12 -1.85 3.62 13.79
N ASP A 13 -1.06 4.68 13.96
CA ASP A 13 0.00 5.09 13.03
C ASP A 13 1.13 4.03 12.93
N LEU A 14 1.51 3.39 14.03
CA LEU A 14 2.55 2.36 14.02
C LEU A 14 2.06 1.12 13.26
N VAL A 15 0.80 0.73 13.45
CA VAL A 15 0.19 -0.37 12.69
C VAL A 15 0.15 -0.04 11.19
N GLN A 16 -0.22 1.18 10.83
CA GLN A 16 -0.24 1.61 9.43
C GLN A 16 1.16 1.56 8.78
N LYS A 17 2.19 2.02 9.50
CA LYS A 17 3.59 1.95 9.07
C LYS A 17 4.07 0.51 8.92
N ALA A 18 3.83 -0.32 9.93
CA ALA A 18 4.20 -1.73 9.92
C ALA A 18 3.54 -2.48 8.74
N ASN A 19 2.26 -2.24 8.47
CA ASN A 19 1.56 -2.78 7.31
C ASN A 19 2.23 -2.36 5.99
N GLY A 20 2.59 -1.08 5.87
CA GLY A 20 3.25 -0.56 4.68
C GLY A 20 4.62 -1.21 4.44
N TRP A 21 5.43 -1.36 5.49
CA TRP A 21 6.71 -2.07 5.42
C TRP A 21 6.54 -3.53 5.03
N LEU A 22 5.56 -4.23 5.61
CA LEU A 22 5.29 -5.62 5.29
C LEU A 22 4.86 -5.79 3.83
N LEU A 23 4.00 -4.90 3.31
CA LEU A 23 3.61 -4.89 1.89
C LEU A 23 4.80 -4.64 0.97
N ARG A 24 5.64 -3.65 1.30
CA ARG A 24 6.86 -3.32 0.55
C ARG A 24 7.80 -4.52 0.48
N GLU A 25 8.09 -5.14 1.62
CA GLU A 25 9.00 -6.29 1.67
C GLU A 25 8.45 -7.52 0.96
N ALA A 26 7.15 -7.81 1.09
CA ALA A 26 6.51 -8.91 0.39
C ALA A 26 6.35 -8.67 -1.12
N GLY A 27 6.34 -7.41 -1.57
CA GLY A 27 6.27 -7.02 -2.98
C GLY A 27 7.62 -6.80 -3.66
N LYS A 28 8.74 -6.81 -2.94
CA LYS A 28 10.05 -6.42 -3.50
C LYS A 28 10.55 -7.26 -4.67
N ARG A 29 10.12 -8.52 -4.77
CA ARG A 29 10.47 -9.44 -5.87
C ARG A 29 9.47 -9.41 -7.02
N ASP A 30 8.28 -8.84 -6.80
CA ASP A 30 7.17 -8.81 -7.74
C ASP A 30 6.33 -7.55 -7.49
N MET A 31 6.83 -6.43 -8.02
CA MET A 31 6.21 -5.12 -7.84
C MET A 31 4.89 -5.01 -8.58
N GLU A 32 4.72 -5.71 -9.71
CA GLU A 32 3.45 -5.72 -10.45
C GLU A 32 2.32 -6.35 -9.63
N ARG A 33 2.60 -7.48 -8.97
CA ARG A 33 1.61 -8.11 -8.07
C ARG A 33 1.28 -7.23 -6.88
N LEU A 34 2.26 -6.52 -6.31
CA LEU A 34 2.01 -5.55 -5.25
C LEU A 34 1.11 -4.41 -5.75
N GLU A 35 1.42 -3.85 -6.92
CA GLU A 35 0.61 -2.80 -7.53
C GLU A 35 -0.84 -3.24 -7.75
N LYS A 36 -1.07 -4.41 -8.38
CA LYS A 36 -2.42 -4.94 -8.62
C LYS A 36 -3.20 -5.05 -7.30
N PHE A 37 -2.54 -5.52 -6.25
CA PHE A 37 -3.13 -5.62 -4.92
C PHE A 37 -3.46 -4.24 -4.32
N LEU A 38 -2.56 -3.26 -4.41
CA LEU A 38 -2.79 -1.89 -3.91
C LEU A 38 -3.93 -1.19 -4.65
N LEU A 39 -4.02 -1.35 -5.97
CA LEU A 39 -5.11 -0.78 -6.78
C LEU A 39 -6.46 -1.40 -6.41
N ALA A 40 -6.53 -2.73 -6.26
CA ALA A 40 -7.76 -3.42 -5.90
C ALA A 40 -8.30 -3.06 -4.50
N ASN A 41 -7.43 -2.62 -3.59
CA ASN A 41 -7.79 -2.30 -2.20
C ASN A 41 -7.69 -0.81 -1.87
N GLY A 42 -7.42 0.04 -2.86
CA GLY A 42 -7.09 1.46 -2.67
C GLY A 42 -7.99 2.22 -1.69
N PRO A 43 -9.33 2.20 -1.85
CA PRO A 43 -10.25 2.97 -1.01
C PRO A 43 -10.19 2.65 0.49
N VAL A 44 -9.80 1.43 0.85
CA VAL A 44 -9.76 0.98 2.26
C VAL A 44 -8.36 1.05 2.87
N ILE A 45 -7.31 1.23 2.06
CA ILE A 45 -5.92 1.30 2.55
C ILE A 45 -5.65 2.69 3.15
N ALA A 46 -5.22 2.71 4.41
CA ALA A 46 -4.74 3.94 5.05
C ALA A 46 -3.62 4.61 4.24
N ARG A 47 -3.68 5.94 4.13
CA ARG A 47 -2.75 6.69 3.27
C ARG A 47 -1.28 6.51 3.66
N THR A 48 -1.00 6.38 4.96
CA THR A 48 0.34 6.08 5.48
C THR A 48 0.82 4.72 5.00
N THR A 49 0.02 3.66 5.17
CA THR A 49 0.33 2.30 4.68
C THR A 49 0.66 2.30 3.19
N LEU A 50 -0.14 2.96 2.36
CA LEU A 50 0.11 3.05 0.93
C LEU A 50 1.45 3.71 0.60
N ARG A 51 1.77 4.85 1.25
CA ARG A 51 3.04 5.56 1.00
C ARG A 51 4.25 4.69 1.30
N TYR A 52 4.23 3.97 2.41
CA TYR A 52 5.31 3.04 2.78
C TYR A 52 5.38 1.83 1.85
N ALA A 53 4.23 1.29 1.40
CA ALA A 53 4.20 0.17 0.47
C ALA A 53 4.83 0.49 -0.89
N ILE A 54 4.69 1.73 -1.36
CA ILE A 54 5.15 2.15 -2.71
C ILE A 54 6.55 2.79 -2.72
N GLU A 55 7.30 2.81 -1.62
CA GLU A 55 8.57 3.57 -1.54
C GLU A 55 9.60 3.18 -2.61
N ARG A 56 9.65 1.89 -2.98
CA ARG A 56 10.57 1.35 -3.98
C ARG A 56 10.11 1.54 -5.44
N PHE A 57 8.90 2.02 -5.66
CA PHE A 57 8.41 2.30 -7.01
C PHE A 57 9.06 3.57 -7.58
N PRO A 58 9.23 3.65 -8.90
CA PRO A 58 9.60 4.90 -9.58
C PRO A 58 8.65 6.04 -9.20
N GLU A 59 9.14 7.27 -9.14
CA GLU A 59 8.38 8.42 -8.65
C GLU A 59 7.05 8.61 -9.41
N THR A 60 7.11 8.53 -10.75
CA THR A 60 5.93 8.61 -11.62
C THR A 60 4.87 7.60 -11.19
N ARG A 61 5.29 6.36 -10.93
CA ARG A 61 4.40 5.29 -10.51
C ARG A 61 3.84 5.48 -9.10
N ARG A 62 4.65 6.02 -8.17
CA ARG A 62 4.16 6.39 -6.84
C ARG A 62 3.05 7.43 -6.94
N ARG A 63 3.24 8.49 -7.73
CA ARG A 63 2.24 9.54 -7.93
C ARG A 63 0.94 9.00 -8.53
N ASP A 64 1.04 8.08 -9.49
CA ASP A 64 -0.12 7.44 -10.10
C ASP A 64 -0.88 6.57 -9.09
N LEU A 65 -0.19 5.70 -8.35
CA LEU A 65 -0.80 4.87 -7.31
C LEU A 65 -1.47 5.74 -6.25
N LEU A 66 -0.82 6.82 -5.83
CA LEU A 66 -1.37 7.80 -4.88
C LEU A 66 -2.65 8.47 -5.39
N LYS A 67 -2.83 8.66 -6.70
CA LYS A 67 -4.06 9.23 -7.29
C LYS A 67 -5.14 8.17 -7.44
N LYS A 68 -4.81 7.03 -8.05
CA LYS A 68 -5.75 5.95 -8.40
C LYS A 68 -6.37 5.24 -7.19
N THR A 69 -5.72 5.31 -6.02
CA THR A 69 -6.19 4.68 -4.79
C THR A 69 -6.98 5.62 -3.87
N ARG A 70 -7.14 6.90 -4.22
CA ARG A 70 -8.04 7.78 -3.47
C ARG A 70 -9.47 7.23 -3.61
N ALA A 71 -10.16 7.08 -2.49
CA ALA A 71 -11.62 6.94 -2.52
C ALA A 71 -12.20 8.15 -3.25
N THR A 72 -13.12 7.90 -4.19
CA THR A 72 -13.93 8.95 -4.83
C THR A 72 -14.92 9.50 -3.82
#